data_AF-A0A2A2KPD1-F1
#
_entry.id   AF-A0A2A2KPD1-F1
#
_cell.length_a   1.000
_cell.length_b   1.000
_cell.length_c   1.000
_cell.angle_alpha   90.00
_cell.angle_beta   90.00
_cell.angle_gamma   90.00
#
_symmetry.space_group_name_H-M   'P 1'
#
loop_
_entity.id
_entity.type
_entity.pdbx_description
1 polymer ?
#
loop_
_entity_poly.entity_id
_entity_poly.type
_entity_poly.pdbx_seq_one_letter_code
_entity_poly.pdbx_strand_id
1 'polypeptide(L)'
;MSIFFQKDDYVGVSVPAPSGYVFGYEPLASYDRVHHYMLYGCEKPYDESGLWKGQEKCGEGKAYILYVWARNAPDYELPEGVRMSIGNKGDDIKYLVLSIHYGMPLAGNTKDYTGVKIYMTTHPPPMLAAVYALASSDDLPPKLDRYYVSS
;
A
#
# COMPACT_ATOMS: atom_id res chain seq x y z
N MET A 1 -20.90 -15.99 3.13
CA MET A 1 -19.52 -16.41 3.38
C MET A 1 -19.03 -15.64 4.60
N SER A 2 -18.98 -16.25 5.79
CA SER A 2 -18.41 -15.58 6.97
C SER A 2 -16.90 -15.78 6.94
N ILE A 3 -16.14 -14.72 6.69
CA ILE A 3 -14.68 -14.73 6.75
C ILE A 3 -14.31 -14.59 8.23
N PHE A 4 -13.73 -15.63 8.82
CA PHE A 4 -13.19 -15.57 10.17
C PHE A 4 -11.79 -14.95 10.15
N PHE A 5 -11.62 -13.85 10.88
CA PHE A 5 -10.34 -13.20 11.07
C PHE A 5 -9.64 -13.71 12.33
N GLN A 6 -8.36 -14.01 12.21
CA GLN A 6 -7.44 -14.43 13.26
C GLN A 6 -6.47 -13.27 13.57
N LYS A 7 -5.63 -13.49 14.58
CA LYS A 7 -4.51 -12.59 14.87
C LYS A 7 -3.49 -12.65 13.73
N ASP A 8 -2.88 -11.51 13.41
CA ASP A 8 -1.86 -11.35 12.37
C ASP A 8 -2.37 -11.66 10.94
N ASP A 9 -3.67 -11.49 10.73
CA ASP A 9 -4.30 -11.63 9.42
C ASP A 9 -4.07 -10.40 8.53
N TYR A 10 -4.02 -10.67 7.22
CA TYR A 10 -3.92 -9.65 6.19
C TYR A 10 -5.20 -9.56 5.37
N VAL A 11 -5.59 -8.33 5.04
CA VAL A 11 -6.67 -8.03 4.10
C VAL A 11 -6.13 -7.13 3.00
N GLY A 12 -6.43 -7.49 1.76
CA GLY A 12 -6.23 -6.64 0.60
C GLY A 12 -7.56 -6.05 0.13
N VAL A 13 -7.56 -4.75 -0.15
CA VAL A 13 -8.67 -4.03 -0.77
C VAL A 13 -8.16 -3.34 -2.03
N SER A 14 -8.80 -3.54 -3.17
CA SER A 14 -8.43 -2.88 -4.42
C SER A 14 -9.53 -1.98 -4.96
N VAL A 15 -9.12 -0.86 -5.55
CA VAL A 15 -10.00 0.04 -6.30
C VAL A 15 -9.28 0.52 -7.57
N PRO A 16 -10.00 0.82 -8.66
CA PRO A 16 -9.41 1.53 -9.80
C PRO A 16 -8.80 2.86 -9.36
N ALA A 17 -7.61 3.17 -9.86
CA ALA A 17 -6.96 4.45 -9.58
C ALA A 17 -7.68 5.57 -10.35
N PRO A 18 -8.11 6.65 -9.68
CA PRO A 18 -8.58 7.84 -10.39
C PRO A 18 -7.41 8.49 -11.15
N SER A 19 -7.68 9.06 -12.31
CA SER A 19 -6.67 9.81 -13.06
C SER A 19 -6.32 11.12 -12.34
N GLY A 20 -5.05 11.33 -12.02
CA GLY A 20 -4.57 12.59 -11.43
C GLY A 20 -3.19 12.50 -10.81
N TYR A 21 -2.89 13.47 -9.95
CA TYR A 21 -1.59 13.66 -9.33
C TYR A 21 -1.73 13.72 -7.80
N VAL A 22 -1.19 12.71 -7.11
CA VAL A 22 -1.22 12.58 -5.65
C VAL A 22 -0.19 13.51 -5.00
N PHE A 23 -0.58 14.16 -3.90
CA PHE A 23 0.27 15.08 -3.14
C PHE A 23 0.34 14.83 -1.65
N GLY A 24 -0.54 14.00 -1.10
CA GLY A 24 -0.50 13.69 0.32
C GLY A 24 -1.40 12.52 0.69
N TYR A 25 -1.18 12.04 1.90
CA TYR A 25 -1.88 10.92 2.50
C TYR A 25 -2.21 11.24 3.96
N GLU A 26 -3.46 11.00 4.34
CA GLU A 26 -3.93 11.08 5.73
C GLU A 26 -4.41 9.69 6.15
N PRO A 27 -3.86 9.13 7.24
CA PRO A 27 -4.22 7.80 7.69
C PRO A 27 -5.60 7.78 8.36
N LEU A 28 -6.45 6.84 7.95
CA LEU A 28 -7.74 6.56 8.58
C LEU A 28 -7.65 5.21 9.28
N ALA A 29 -6.98 5.12 10.43
CA ALA A 29 -6.72 3.83 11.09
C ALA A 29 -7.17 3.82 12.55
N SER A 30 -7.67 2.67 13.01
CA SER A 30 -7.95 2.42 14.43
C SER A 30 -6.75 1.76 15.09
N TYR A 31 -6.11 2.48 16.03
CA TYR A 31 -4.86 2.10 16.70
C TYR A 31 -4.93 0.86 17.60
N ASP A 32 -6.14 0.41 17.92
CA ASP A 32 -6.40 -0.78 18.71
C ASP A 32 -6.19 -2.06 17.86
N ARG A 33 -6.60 -2.06 16.59
CA ARG A 33 -6.67 -3.30 15.79
C ARG A 33 -5.61 -3.44 14.71
N VAL A 34 -5.18 -2.34 14.10
CA VAL A 34 -4.28 -2.37 12.94
C VAL A 34 -2.82 -2.29 13.41
N HIS A 35 -2.01 -3.25 12.99
CA HIS A 35 -0.57 -3.25 13.28
C HIS A 35 0.18 -2.31 12.32
N HIS A 36 -0.11 -2.41 11.03
CA HIS A 36 0.32 -1.47 9.99
C HIS A 36 -0.54 -1.66 8.73
N TYR A 37 -0.41 -0.75 7.77
CA TYR A 37 -0.89 -0.98 6.42
C TYR A 37 -0.03 -0.28 5.37
N MET A 38 -0.15 -0.74 4.13
CA MET A 38 0.61 -0.23 2.99
C MET A 38 -0.33 0.00 1.82
N LEU A 39 -0.15 1.12 1.13
CA LEU A 39 -0.84 1.44 -0.11
C LEU A 39 0.08 1.16 -1.29
N TYR A 40 -0.40 0.35 -2.22
CA TYR A 40 0.29 0.01 -3.46
C TYR A 40 -0.40 0.61 -4.67
N GLY A 41 0.38 1.02 -5.65
CA GLY A 41 -0.06 1.29 -7.01
C GLY A 41 0.25 0.07 -7.87
N CYS A 42 -0.78 -0.52 -8.47
CA CYS A 42 -0.67 -1.74 -9.25
C CYS A 42 -1.14 -1.51 -10.69
N GLU A 43 -0.54 -2.24 -11.62
CA GLU A 43 -1.11 -2.37 -12.96
C GLU A 43 -2.35 -3.25 -12.97
N LYS A 44 -2.33 -4.35 -12.21
CA LYS A 44 -3.49 -5.19 -11.89
C LYS A 44 -3.48 -5.55 -10.40
N PRO A 45 -4.63 -5.60 -9.72
CA PRO A 45 -4.70 -6.12 -8.36
C PRO A 45 -4.45 -7.63 -8.35
N TYR A 46 -4.14 -8.19 -7.18
CA TYR A 46 -4.08 -9.65 -7.02
C TYR A 46 -5.43 -10.31 -7.30
N ASP A 47 -6.50 -9.70 -6.78
CA ASP A 47 -7.87 -10.15 -6.98
C ASP A 47 -8.73 -8.98 -7.51
N GLU A 48 -9.37 -9.22 -8.64
CA GLU A 48 -10.28 -8.25 -9.30
C GLU A 48 -11.64 -8.16 -8.58
N SER A 49 -11.94 -9.05 -7.62
CA SER A 49 -13.14 -8.98 -6.77
C SER A 49 -13.15 -7.77 -5.83
N GLY A 50 -12.00 -7.14 -5.61
CA GLY A 50 -11.87 -5.92 -4.81
C GLY A 50 -11.54 -6.13 -3.34
N LEU A 51 -11.73 -7.34 -2.79
CA LEU A 51 -11.47 -7.64 -1.38
C LEU A 51 -11.06 -9.10 -1.20
N TRP A 52 -9.91 -9.32 -0.56
CA TRP A 52 -9.43 -10.66 -0.25
C TRP A 52 -8.76 -10.75 1.12
N LYS A 53 -8.72 -11.97 1.66
CA LYS A 53 -7.88 -12.33 2.80
C LYS A 53 -6.56 -12.87 2.25
N GLY A 54 -5.44 -12.26 2.60
CA GLY A 54 -4.13 -12.67 2.10
C GLY A 54 -3.08 -11.56 2.09
N GLN A 55 -1.83 -11.97 1.89
CA GLN A 55 -0.67 -11.06 1.85
C GLN A 55 -0.37 -10.53 0.44
N GLU A 56 -1.09 -10.99 -0.56
CA GLU A 56 -0.93 -10.60 -1.93
C GLU A 56 -1.43 -9.17 -2.16
N LYS A 57 -0.87 -8.47 -3.15
CA LYS A 57 -1.07 -7.02 -3.38
C LYS A 57 -1.47 -6.76 -4.82
N CYS A 58 -0.47 -6.74 -5.70
CA CYS A 58 -0.62 -6.64 -7.14
C CYS A 58 -0.57 -8.04 -7.75
N GLY A 59 -1.24 -8.21 -8.88
CA GLY A 59 -1.10 -9.38 -9.74
C GLY A 59 0.03 -9.17 -10.74
N GLU A 60 -0.21 -9.60 -11.98
CA GLU A 60 0.73 -9.38 -13.08
C GLU A 60 0.95 -7.89 -13.38
N GLY A 61 2.18 -7.54 -13.74
CA GLY A 61 2.57 -6.19 -14.16
C GLY A 61 3.37 -5.45 -13.10
N LYS A 62 3.40 -4.13 -13.23
CA LYS A 62 4.19 -3.27 -12.35
C LYS A 62 3.49 -3.01 -11.00
N ALA A 63 4.31 -2.91 -9.96
CA ALA A 63 3.87 -2.68 -8.58
C ALA A 63 4.76 -1.63 -7.92
N TYR A 64 4.13 -0.69 -7.21
CA TYR A 64 4.81 0.43 -6.55
C TYR A 64 4.28 0.58 -5.13
N ILE A 65 5.15 0.76 -4.14
CA ILE A 65 4.74 1.16 -2.79
C ILE A 65 4.54 2.68 -2.80
N LEU A 66 3.31 3.16 -2.58
CA LEU A 66 3.01 4.60 -2.64
C LEU A 66 3.06 5.25 -1.25
N TYR A 67 2.59 4.53 -0.24
CA TYR A 67 2.53 5.01 1.13
C TYR A 67 2.56 3.84 2.12
N VAL A 68 3.16 4.05 3.28
CA VAL A 68 3.20 3.09 4.38
C VAL A 68 2.79 3.82 5.65
N TRP A 69 1.83 3.25 6.37
CA TRP A 69 1.47 3.72 7.69
C TRP A 69 1.92 2.72 8.74
N ALA A 70 2.63 3.23 9.74
CA ALA A 70 2.90 2.53 10.98
C ALA A 70 2.19 3.26 12.13
N ARG A 71 2.01 2.57 13.25
CA ARG A 71 1.35 3.12 14.44
C ARG A 71 1.94 4.48 14.83
N ASN A 72 1.09 5.50 14.97
CA ASN A 72 1.44 6.89 15.29
C ASN A 72 2.25 7.64 14.20
N ALA A 73 2.28 7.15 12.95
CA ALA A 73 2.82 7.94 11.86
C ALA A 73 1.93 9.16 11.60
N PRO A 74 2.51 10.37 11.43
CA PRO A 74 1.77 11.57 11.08
C PRO A 74 1.28 11.50 9.64
N ASP A 75 0.44 12.46 9.26
CA ASP A 75 0.12 12.74 7.86
C ASP A 75 1.41 12.96 7.06
N TYR A 76 1.37 12.56 5.79
CA TYR A 76 2.51 12.70 4.89
C TYR A 76 2.12 13.48 3.65
N GLU A 77 2.82 14.57 3.41
CA GLU A 77 2.75 15.35 2.18
C GLU A 77 4.05 15.20 1.38
N LEU A 78 3.91 15.12 0.07
CA LEU A 78 5.06 15.21 -0.83
C LEU A 78 5.61 16.64 -0.81
N PRO A 79 6.91 16.83 -1.09
CA PRO A 79 7.50 18.16 -1.18
C PRO A 79 6.70 19.09 -2.11
N GLU A 80 6.78 20.40 -1.87
CA GLU A 80 6.08 21.40 -2.68
C GLU A 80 6.42 21.23 -4.18
N GLY A 81 5.39 21.26 -5.04
CA GLY A 81 5.53 21.06 -6.48
C GLY A 81 5.81 19.62 -6.92
N VAL A 82 6.01 18.66 -6.00
CA VAL A 82 6.21 17.25 -6.32
C VAL A 82 4.91 16.48 -6.20
N ARG A 83 4.54 15.71 -7.23
CA ARG A 83 3.32 14.88 -7.20
C ARG A 83 3.55 13.54 -7.86
N MET A 84 2.80 12.51 -7.46
CA MET A 84 2.86 11.20 -8.10
C MET A 84 1.72 11.05 -9.11
N SER A 85 2.02 10.71 -10.37
CA SER A 85 0.98 10.46 -11.39
C SER A 85 0.37 9.06 -11.20
N ILE A 86 -0.95 8.98 -11.15
CA ILE A 86 -1.70 7.71 -11.14
C ILE A 86 -2.91 7.80 -12.08
N GLY A 87 -3.29 6.67 -12.66
CA GLY A 87 -4.52 6.51 -13.44
C GLY A 87 -4.61 7.35 -14.72
N ASN A 88 -3.62 8.20 -15.05
CA ASN A 88 -3.62 8.96 -16.30
C ASN A 88 -3.31 8.04 -17.48
N LYS A 89 -3.64 8.49 -18.70
CA LYS A 89 -3.29 7.75 -19.91
C LYS A 89 -1.77 7.62 -20.01
N GLY A 90 -1.28 6.39 -19.98
CA GLY A 90 0.15 6.07 -20.04
C GLY A 90 0.77 5.74 -18.67
N ASP A 91 0.03 5.92 -17.57
CA ASP A 91 0.50 5.51 -16.25
C ASP A 91 0.46 3.98 -16.11
N ASP A 92 1.49 3.44 -15.43
CA ASP A 92 1.53 2.03 -15.04
C ASP A 92 0.60 1.74 -13.85
N ILE A 93 0.35 2.73 -12.99
CA ILE A 93 -0.54 2.62 -11.82
C ILE A 93 -1.99 2.78 -12.27
N LYS A 94 -2.69 1.66 -12.40
CA LYS A 94 -4.11 1.59 -12.82
C LYS A 94 -5.06 1.27 -11.67
N TYR A 95 -4.54 0.68 -10.60
CA TYR A 95 -5.27 0.31 -9.40
C TYR A 95 -4.52 0.76 -8.16
N LEU A 96 -5.28 1.06 -7.11
CA LEU A 96 -4.78 1.26 -5.76
C LEU A 96 -5.14 0.03 -4.94
N VAL A 97 -4.16 -0.53 -4.23
CA VAL A 97 -4.34 -1.69 -3.35
C VAL A 97 -3.92 -1.33 -1.93
N LEU A 98 -4.86 -1.32 -1.00
CA LEU A 98 -4.60 -1.16 0.41
C LEU A 98 -4.41 -2.54 1.05
N SER A 99 -3.25 -2.75 1.66
CA SER A 99 -2.93 -3.94 2.42
C SER A 99 -2.90 -3.66 3.90
N ILE A 100 -3.86 -4.22 4.62
CA ILE A 100 -4.02 -4.01 6.06
C ILE A 100 -3.53 -5.25 6.79
N HIS A 101 -2.62 -5.06 7.74
CA HIS A 101 -2.19 -6.10 8.67
C HIS A 101 -2.86 -5.85 10.03
N TYR A 102 -3.76 -6.76 10.41
CA TYR A 102 -4.47 -6.68 11.69
C TYR A 102 -3.69 -7.39 12.79
N GLY A 103 -3.34 -6.66 13.85
CA GLY A 103 -2.71 -7.23 15.04
C GLY A 103 -3.73 -7.89 16.00
N MET A 104 -5.03 -7.63 15.80
CA MET A 104 -6.11 -8.26 16.54
C MET A 104 -7.23 -8.76 15.61
N PRO A 105 -7.89 -9.90 15.93
CA PRO A 105 -9.03 -10.40 15.18
C PRO A 105 -10.15 -9.35 15.02
N LEU A 106 -10.78 -9.31 13.85
CA LEU A 106 -12.08 -8.65 13.68
C LEU A 106 -13.17 -9.50 14.35
N ALA A 107 -13.43 -9.22 15.63
CA ALA A 107 -14.39 -9.99 16.43
C ALA A 107 -15.84 -9.57 16.19
N GLY A 108 -16.76 -10.55 16.18
CA GLY A 108 -18.20 -10.31 16.11
C GLY A 108 -18.66 -9.70 14.78
N ASN A 109 -19.62 -8.76 14.85
CA ASN A 109 -20.16 -8.04 13.69
C ASN A 109 -19.54 -6.63 13.56
N THR A 110 -18.26 -6.50 13.94
CA THR A 110 -17.55 -5.22 13.93
C THR A 110 -17.29 -4.77 12.51
N LYS A 111 -17.75 -3.56 12.17
CA LYS A 111 -17.40 -2.92 10.90
C LYS A 111 -16.09 -2.17 11.09
N ASP A 112 -15.14 -2.43 10.20
CA ASP A 112 -13.87 -1.72 10.17
C ASP A 112 -13.84 -0.80 8.94
N TYR A 113 -13.36 0.42 9.14
CA TYR A 113 -13.27 1.47 8.12
C TYR A 113 -11.82 1.93 7.94
N THR A 114 -10.86 1.06 8.29
CA THR A 114 -9.45 1.36 8.10
C THR A 114 -9.18 1.68 6.64
N GLY A 115 -8.47 2.78 6.40
CA GLY A 115 -8.24 3.33 5.09
C GLY A 115 -7.16 4.40 5.08
N VAL A 116 -7.04 5.05 3.93
CA VAL A 116 -6.18 6.21 3.73
C VAL A 116 -6.96 7.21 2.89
N LYS A 117 -7.00 8.48 3.32
CA LYS A 117 -7.45 9.57 2.47
C LYS A 117 -6.27 10.00 1.61
N ILE A 118 -6.47 10.08 0.31
CA ILE A 118 -5.46 10.47 -0.67
C ILE A 118 -5.81 11.87 -1.18
N TYR A 119 -4.86 12.79 -1.07
CA TYR A 119 -4.98 14.14 -1.57
C TYR A 119 -4.46 14.21 -3.01
N MET A 120 -5.29 14.68 -3.93
CA MET A 120 -5.00 14.66 -5.37
C MET A 120 -5.45 15.94 -6.07
N THR A 121 -4.80 16.24 -7.19
CA THR A 121 -5.17 17.31 -8.12
C THR A 121 -5.14 16.80 -9.56
N THR A 122 -5.88 17.45 -10.46
CA THR A 122 -5.78 17.23 -11.90
C THR A 122 -4.76 18.16 -12.57
N HIS A 123 -4.25 19.15 -11.84
CA HIS A 123 -3.25 20.09 -12.35
C HIS A 123 -1.88 19.41 -12.44
N PRO A 124 -1.24 19.40 -13.62
CA PRO A 124 0.10 18.82 -13.78
C PRO A 124 1.12 19.52 -12.86
N PRO A 125 1.98 18.75 -12.17
CA PRO A 125 3.01 19.32 -11.32
C PRO A 125 4.24 19.77 -12.12
N PRO A 126 5.09 20.64 -11.53
CA PRO A 126 6.41 20.89 -12.08
C PRO A 126 7.34 19.67 -11.94
N MET A 127 7.12 18.78 -10.96
CA MET A 127 7.95 17.60 -10.72
C MET A 127 7.12 16.35 -10.41
N LEU A 128 7.54 15.22 -10.97
CA LEU A 128 6.94 13.92 -10.69
C LEU A 128 7.73 13.14 -9.63
N ALA A 129 7.04 12.58 -8.65
CA ALA A 129 7.58 11.59 -7.73
C ALA A 129 7.62 10.21 -8.41
N ALA A 130 8.69 9.46 -8.14
CA ALA A 130 8.84 8.07 -8.53
C ALA A 130 9.45 7.28 -7.37
N VAL A 131 9.23 5.97 -7.38
CA VAL A 131 9.81 5.04 -6.41
C VAL A 131 10.84 4.19 -7.12
N TYR A 132 12.05 4.18 -6.60
CA TYR A 132 13.12 3.30 -7.05
C TYR A 132 13.39 2.26 -5.97
N ALA A 133 13.01 1.01 -6.24
CA ALA A 133 13.19 -0.10 -5.32
C ALA A 133 14.52 -0.78 -5.59
N LEU A 134 15.34 -0.90 -4.54
CA LEU A 134 16.58 -1.66 -4.54
C LEU A 134 16.30 -3.00 -3.83
N ALA A 135 16.64 -4.10 -4.49
CA ALA A 135 16.44 -5.45 -3.96
C ALA A 135 17.68 -6.30 -4.23
N SER A 136 17.98 -7.20 -3.30
CA SER A 136 18.98 -8.24 -3.47
C SER A 136 18.33 -9.62 -3.32
N SER A 137 18.91 -10.61 -4.00
CA SER A 137 18.54 -12.02 -3.93
C SER A 137 19.68 -12.87 -3.37
N ASP A 138 20.53 -12.28 -2.51
CA ASP A 138 21.66 -12.97 -1.89
C ASP A 138 21.20 -14.14 -1.00
N ASP A 139 21.79 -15.32 -1.21
CA ASP A 139 21.62 -16.46 -0.30
C ASP A 139 22.45 -16.23 0.97
N LEU A 140 21.82 -16.35 2.13
CA LEU A 140 22.47 -16.25 3.44
C LEU A 140 22.97 -17.63 3.91
N PRO A 141 24.29 -17.88 3.96
CA PRO A 141 24.83 -19.14 4.47
C PRO A 141 24.59 -19.28 5.98
N PRO A 142 24.30 -20.50 6.48
CA PRO A 142 24.12 -20.72 7.91
C PRO A 142 25.44 -20.51 8.68
N LYS A 143 25.32 -20.05 9.93
CA LYS A 143 26.42 -19.90 10.90
C LYS A 143 27.49 -18.85 10.52
N LEU A 144 27.17 -17.88 9.67
CA LEU A 144 27.99 -16.68 9.54
C LEU A 144 27.61 -15.67 10.62
N ASP A 145 28.61 -15.15 11.34
CA ASP A 145 28.40 -14.09 12.33
C ASP A 145 28.04 -12.75 11.68
N ARG A 146 28.44 -12.54 10.41
CA ARG A 146 28.16 -11.34 9.62
C ARG A 146 28.08 -11.67 8.13
N TYR A 147 27.14 -11.04 7.44
CA TYR A 147 26.99 -11.08 5.98
C TYR A 147 26.59 -9.68 5.50
N TYR A 148 27.13 -9.23 4.38
CA TYR A 148 26.82 -7.92 3.80
C TYR A 148 25.99 -8.14 2.54
N VAL A 149 24.81 -7.51 2.51
CA VAL A 149 23.92 -7.49 1.34
C VAL A 149 24.22 -6.21 0.56
N SER A 150 24.45 -6.34 -0.75
CA SER A 150 24.59 -5.19 -1.67
C SER A 150 23.49 -5.22 -2.72
N SER A 151 22.91 -4.06 -3.01
CA SER A 151 21.86 -3.85 -4.01
C SER A 151 22.34 -3.00 -5.19
#